data_AF-A0A3N5IHC7-F1
#
_entry.id   AF-A0A3N5IHC7-F1
#
_cell.length_a   1.000
_cell.length_b   1.000
_cell.length_c   1.000
_cell.angle_alpha   90.00
_cell.angle_beta   90.00
_cell.angle_gamma   90.00
#
_symmetry.space_group_name_H-M   'P 1'
#
loop_
_entity.id
_entity.type
_entity.pdbx_description
1 polymer ?
#
loop_
_entity_poly.entity_id
_entity_poly.type
_entity_poly.pdbx_seq_one_letter_code
_entity_poly.pdbx_strand_id
1 'polypeptide(L)'
;TYDVATKKGALFFTEPTAKGFLSQLRQALSAPVSGLTTYSSVGEIGFKTERDGAITVDDAKLDSVLNTNYNAVKSLFINQTTVTGVAQRANVAIDAIDDISTGSLTVRKNALTKQVSNLTVEIDRKEDALSAYEESLKRQYAALDGLLSRLKGQTTFLQSQQSQSSQGSR
;
A
#
# COMPACT_ATOMS: atom_id res chain seq x y z
N THR A 1 -10.33 6.63 8.68
CA THR A 1 -10.44 7.99 9.23
C THR A 1 -9.07 8.51 9.60
N TYR A 2 -8.83 9.82 9.49
CA TYR A 2 -7.59 10.46 9.93
C TYR A 2 -7.79 11.01 11.32
N ASP A 3 -6.91 10.65 12.22
CA ASP A 3 -6.86 11.23 13.56
C ASP A 3 -5.98 12.49 13.49
N VAL A 4 -6.62 13.65 13.66
CA VAL A 4 -5.98 14.96 13.64
C VAL A 4 -5.06 15.21 14.83
N ALA A 5 -5.28 14.54 15.97
CA ALA A 5 -4.46 14.68 17.17
C ALA A 5 -3.17 13.87 17.06
N THR A 6 -3.25 12.65 16.55
CA THR A 6 -2.07 11.79 16.36
C THR A 6 -1.39 11.97 15.01
N LYS A 7 -1.99 12.78 14.11
CA LYS A 7 -1.59 12.96 12.70
C LYS A 7 -1.46 11.64 11.93
N LYS A 8 -2.14 10.59 12.37
CA LYS A 8 -2.08 9.25 11.79
C LYS A 8 -3.39 8.96 11.06
N GLY A 9 -3.26 8.59 9.79
CA GLY A 9 -4.35 7.92 9.09
C GLY A 9 -4.45 6.47 9.56
N ALA A 10 -5.67 5.91 9.62
CA ALA A 10 -5.85 4.46 9.67
C ALA A 10 -5.05 3.78 8.53
N LEU A 11 -4.74 2.49 8.67
CA LEU A 11 -3.85 1.73 7.77
C LEU A 11 -4.16 1.92 6.27
N PHE A 12 -5.42 2.13 5.90
CA PHE A 12 -5.88 2.35 4.53
C PHE A 12 -6.36 3.77 4.21
N PHE A 13 -6.08 4.76 5.07
CA PHE A 13 -6.61 6.12 4.91
C PHE A 13 -6.18 6.82 3.62
N THR A 14 -4.99 6.49 3.11
CA THR A 14 -4.43 7.01 1.85
C THR A 14 -4.51 5.99 0.73
N GLU A 15 -5.20 4.87 0.94
CA GLU A 15 -5.28 3.79 -0.02
C GLU A 15 -6.32 4.18 -1.12
N PRO A 16 -5.90 4.28 -2.39
CA PRO A 16 -6.77 4.72 -3.48
C PRO A 16 -7.78 3.67 -3.94
N THR A 17 -7.50 2.37 -3.78
CA THR A 17 -8.44 1.29 -4.15
C THR A 17 -9.67 1.26 -3.24
N ALA A 18 -9.50 1.45 -1.93
CA ALA A 18 -10.57 1.56 -0.93
C ALA A 18 -11.44 2.81 -1.14
N LYS A 19 -10.81 3.95 -1.48
CA LYS A 19 -11.56 5.17 -1.84
C LYS A 19 -12.33 5.01 -3.15
N GLY A 20 -11.69 4.40 -4.15
CA GLY A 20 -12.30 4.08 -5.45
C GLY A 20 -13.51 3.17 -5.27
N PHE A 21 -13.38 2.12 -4.48
CA PHE A 21 -14.48 1.21 -4.13
C PHE A 21 -15.66 1.95 -3.52
N LEU A 22 -15.43 2.71 -2.46
CA LEU A 22 -16.52 3.40 -1.76
C LEU A 22 -17.25 4.36 -2.71
N SER A 23 -16.52 4.97 -3.66
CA SER A 23 -17.13 5.79 -4.71
C SER A 23 -17.96 4.95 -5.68
N GLN A 24 -17.43 3.82 -6.16
CA GLN A 24 -18.11 2.91 -7.09
C GLN A 24 -19.37 2.28 -6.47
N LEU A 25 -19.30 1.80 -5.23
CA LEU A 25 -20.43 1.23 -4.52
C LEU A 25 -21.52 2.27 -4.28
N ARG A 26 -21.15 3.48 -3.84
CA ARG A 26 -22.10 4.58 -3.71
C ARG A 26 -22.75 4.93 -5.05
N GLN A 27 -21.98 4.96 -6.13
CA GLN A 27 -22.53 5.21 -7.46
C GLN A 27 -23.47 4.08 -7.90
N ALA A 28 -23.12 2.81 -7.65
CA ALA A 28 -23.96 1.66 -7.98
C ALA A 28 -25.32 1.69 -7.26
N LEU A 29 -25.34 2.18 -6.01
CA LEU A 29 -26.55 2.28 -5.20
C LEU A 29 -27.38 3.55 -5.48
N SER A 30 -26.73 4.67 -5.77
CA SER A 30 -27.40 5.98 -5.95
C SER A 30 -27.75 6.32 -7.39
N ALA A 31 -27.09 5.70 -8.37
CA ALA A 31 -27.33 6.00 -9.78
C ALA A 31 -28.74 5.56 -10.19
N PRO A 32 -29.48 6.42 -10.93
CA PRO A 32 -30.79 6.05 -11.45
C PRO A 32 -30.75 4.78 -12.31
N VAL A 33 -31.80 3.98 -12.19
CA VAL A 33 -32.03 2.79 -12.99
C VAL A 33 -32.82 3.18 -14.24
N SER A 34 -32.10 3.34 -15.35
CA SER A 34 -32.69 3.65 -16.66
C SER A 34 -33.70 2.59 -17.09
N GLY A 35 -34.80 3.03 -17.70
CA GLY A 35 -35.85 2.14 -18.22
C GLY A 35 -36.99 1.86 -17.22
N LEU A 36 -36.93 2.43 -16.01
CA LEU A 36 -38.04 2.42 -15.06
C LEU A 36 -38.83 3.74 -15.13
N THR A 37 -40.15 3.65 -14.94
CA THR A 37 -41.07 4.79 -15.07
C THR A 37 -41.66 5.25 -13.73
N THR A 38 -41.80 4.36 -12.75
CA THR A 38 -42.40 4.68 -11.45
C THR A 38 -41.36 5.08 -10.41
N TYR A 39 -40.37 4.22 -10.16
CA TYR A 39 -39.24 4.53 -9.29
C TYR A 39 -37.94 4.29 -10.04
N SER A 40 -37.10 5.31 -10.10
CA SER A 40 -35.83 5.24 -10.81
C SER A 40 -34.62 5.21 -9.87
N SER A 41 -34.78 5.60 -8.61
CA SER A 41 -33.68 5.66 -7.64
C SER A 41 -34.10 5.14 -6.27
N VAL A 42 -33.13 4.64 -5.48
CA VAL A 42 -33.38 4.20 -4.10
C VAL A 42 -33.79 5.37 -3.18
N GLY A 43 -33.45 6.61 -3.55
CA GLY A 43 -33.89 7.81 -2.84
C GLY A 43 -35.40 8.03 -2.89
N GLU A 44 -36.03 7.65 -4.00
CA GLU A 44 -37.48 7.78 -4.17
C GLU A 44 -38.27 6.85 -3.24
N ILE A 45 -37.66 5.74 -2.81
CA ILE A 45 -38.27 4.73 -1.94
C ILE A 45 -37.79 4.78 -0.49
N GLY A 46 -37.05 5.82 -0.09
CA GLY A 46 -36.71 6.09 1.31
C GLY A 46 -35.27 5.81 1.75
N PHE A 47 -34.38 5.41 0.85
CA PHE A 47 -32.95 5.28 1.19
C PHE A 47 -32.25 6.63 1.06
N LYS A 48 -31.45 7.00 2.04
CA LYS A 48 -30.66 8.24 2.03
C LYS A 48 -29.20 7.92 2.30
N THR A 49 -28.32 8.52 1.51
CA THR A 49 -26.87 8.47 1.77
C THR A 49 -26.47 9.73 2.52
N GLU A 50 -25.93 9.55 3.72
CA GLU A 50 -25.45 10.64 4.57
C GLU A 50 -24.07 11.14 4.11
N ARG A 51 -23.63 12.30 4.64
CA ARG A 51 -22.35 12.92 4.25
C ARG A 51 -21.12 12.05 4.57
N ASP A 52 -21.20 11.23 5.60
CA ASP A 52 -20.17 10.24 5.95
C ASP A 52 -20.27 8.96 5.09
N GLY A 53 -21.32 8.85 4.28
CA GLY A 53 -21.62 7.72 3.43
C GLY A 53 -22.39 6.60 4.11
N ALA A 54 -22.87 6.79 5.34
CA ALA A 54 -23.84 5.88 5.94
C ALA A 54 -25.13 5.89 5.12
N ILE A 55 -25.80 4.73 5.03
CA ILE A 55 -27.12 4.63 4.41
C ILE A 55 -28.15 4.56 5.52
N THR A 56 -29.05 5.55 5.54
CA THR A 56 -30.21 5.60 6.42
C THR A 56 -31.46 5.25 5.62
N VAL A 57 -32.47 4.71 6.31
CA VAL A 57 -33.73 4.29 5.70
C VAL A 57 -34.86 5.01 6.43
N ASP A 58 -35.76 5.63 5.66
CA ASP A 58 -37.04 6.14 6.14
C ASP A 58 -38.06 4.98 6.08
N ASP A 59 -38.21 4.29 7.21
CA ASP A 59 -39.07 3.10 7.32
C ASP A 59 -40.53 3.41 6.96
N ALA A 60 -41.05 4.56 7.37
CA ALA A 60 -42.44 4.94 7.08
C ALA A 60 -42.67 5.14 5.58
N LYS A 61 -41.71 5.78 4.90
CA LYS A 61 -41.77 5.94 3.44
C LYS A 61 -41.59 4.60 2.73
N LEU A 62 -40.65 3.77 3.17
CA LEU A 62 -40.39 2.46 2.60
C LEU A 62 -41.64 1.56 2.71
N ASP A 63 -42.27 1.52 3.88
CA ASP A 63 -43.52 0.77 4.10
C ASP A 63 -44.64 1.28 3.21
N SER A 64 -44.79 2.61 3.07
CA SER A 64 -45.81 3.20 2.21
C SER A 64 -45.62 2.78 0.74
N VAL A 65 -44.39 2.82 0.22
CA VAL A 65 -44.12 2.49 -1.20
C VAL A 65 -44.19 0.99 -1.46
N LEU A 66 -43.83 0.15 -0.49
CA LEU A 66 -43.98 -1.30 -0.58
C LEU A 66 -45.46 -1.70 -0.62
N ASN A 67 -46.30 -1.08 0.21
CA ASN A 67 -47.74 -1.35 0.22
C ASN A 67 -48.46 -0.82 -1.03
N THR A 68 -48.03 0.33 -1.56
CA THR A 68 -48.72 0.97 -2.70
C THR A 68 -48.24 0.45 -4.05
N ASN A 69 -46.94 0.20 -4.20
CA ASN A 69 -46.30 -0.05 -5.50
C ASN A 69 -45.20 -1.13 -5.40
N TYR A 70 -45.49 -2.25 -4.74
CA TYR A 70 -44.55 -3.36 -4.54
C TYR A 70 -43.79 -3.78 -5.82
N ASN A 71 -44.52 -3.93 -6.94
CA ASN A 71 -43.91 -4.35 -8.20
C ASN A 71 -42.87 -3.33 -8.72
N ALA A 72 -43.12 -2.03 -8.56
CA ALA A 72 -42.17 -1.00 -8.96
C ALA A 72 -40.91 -1.02 -8.07
N VAL A 73 -41.09 -1.22 -6.76
CA VAL A 73 -39.96 -1.40 -5.82
C VAL A 73 -39.15 -2.63 -6.19
N LYS A 74 -39.82 -3.76 -6.47
CA LYS A 74 -39.17 -4.99 -6.93
C LYS A 74 -38.35 -4.74 -8.19
N SER A 75 -38.94 -4.12 -9.22
CA SER A 75 -38.26 -3.82 -10.48
C SER A 75 -37.05 -2.89 -10.35
N LEU A 76 -36.97 -2.07 -9.30
CA LEU A 76 -35.79 -1.26 -9.00
C LEU A 76 -34.60 -2.12 -8.54
N PHE A 77 -34.83 -3.14 -7.72
CA PHE A 77 -33.76 -3.95 -7.14
C PHE A 77 -33.35 -5.13 -8.02
N ILE A 78 -34.29 -5.82 -8.67
CA ILE A 78 -34.01 -7.03 -9.43
C ILE A 78 -33.65 -6.72 -10.89
N ASN A 79 -32.92 -7.64 -11.52
CA ASN A 79 -32.68 -7.57 -12.95
C ASN A 79 -33.95 -7.91 -13.73
N GLN A 80 -34.21 -7.09 -14.75
CA GLN A 80 -35.19 -7.34 -15.80
C GLN A 80 -34.46 -7.57 -17.12
N THR A 81 -35.18 -8.02 -18.15
CA THR A 81 -34.61 -8.36 -19.47
C THR A 81 -33.70 -7.28 -20.07
N THR A 82 -34.03 -6.00 -19.86
CA THR A 82 -33.29 -4.85 -20.41
C THR A 82 -32.82 -3.87 -19.35
N VAL A 83 -33.07 -4.16 -18.07
CA VAL A 83 -32.80 -3.24 -16.95
C VAL A 83 -32.00 -3.97 -15.89
N THR A 84 -30.80 -3.47 -15.61
CA THR A 84 -29.98 -3.97 -14.49
C THR A 84 -30.40 -3.28 -13.21
N GLY A 85 -30.90 -4.06 -12.25
CA GLY A 85 -31.37 -3.58 -10.96
C GLY A 85 -30.22 -3.21 -10.02
N VAL A 86 -30.56 -2.49 -8.95
CA VAL A 86 -29.59 -1.99 -7.97
C VAL A 86 -28.78 -3.11 -7.32
N ALA A 87 -29.39 -4.25 -7.02
CA ALA A 87 -28.70 -5.38 -6.39
C ALA A 87 -27.57 -5.94 -7.27
N GLN A 88 -27.81 -6.07 -8.58
CA GLN A 88 -26.79 -6.52 -9.51
C GLN A 88 -25.67 -5.50 -9.67
N ARG A 89 -26.01 -4.20 -9.74
CA ARG A 89 -25.00 -3.14 -9.81
C ARG A 89 -24.09 -3.15 -8.57
N ALA A 90 -24.67 -3.37 -7.40
CA ALA A 90 -23.91 -3.52 -6.15
C ALA A 90 -23.00 -4.75 -6.18
N ASN A 91 -23.51 -5.91 -6.63
CA ASN A 91 -22.69 -7.12 -6.78
C ASN A 91 -21.52 -6.89 -7.73
N VAL A 92 -21.75 -6.32 -8.92
CA VAL A 92 -20.67 -6.01 -9.88
C VAL A 92 -19.64 -5.06 -9.28
N ALA A 93 -20.07 -4.08 -8.49
CA ALA A 93 -19.15 -3.17 -7.81
C ALA A 93 -18.32 -3.88 -6.73
N ILE A 94 -18.88 -4.89 -6.05
CA ILE A 94 -18.16 -5.71 -5.07
C ILE A 94 -17.17 -6.65 -5.78
N ASP A 95 -17.64 -7.36 -6.81
CA ASP A 95 -16.84 -8.30 -7.62
C ASP A 95 -15.60 -7.62 -8.21
N ALA A 96 -15.71 -6.36 -8.64
CA ALA A 96 -14.59 -5.59 -9.17
C ALA A 96 -13.41 -5.42 -8.20
N ILE A 97 -13.59 -5.75 -6.92
CA ILE A 97 -12.59 -5.57 -5.86
C ILE A 97 -12.20 -6.88 -5.22
N ASP A 98 -13.16 -7.74 -4.90
CA ASP A 98 -12.91 -8.98 -4.19
C ASP A 98 -12.67 -10.18 -5.10
N ASP A 99 -12.81 -10.02 -6.43
CA ASP A 99 -12.41 -11.05 -7.37
C ASP A 99 -10.97 -11.52 -7.11
N ILE A 100 -10.84 -12.83 -6.95
CA ILE A 100 -9.61 -13.47 -6.48
C ILE A 100 -8.45 -13.35 -7.49
N SER A 101 -8.75 -13.00 -8.74
CA SER A 101 -7.80 -12.98 -9.85
C SER A 101 -7.53 -11.58 -10.37
N THR A 102 -8.56 -10.75 -10.47
CA THR A 102 -8.57 -9.45 -11.14
C THR A 102 -9.06 -8.31 -10.24
N GLY A 103 -9.64 -8.64 -9.09
CA GLY A 103 -10.12 -7.67 -8.13
C GLY A 103 -9.03 -6.70 -7.71
N SER A 104 -9.37 -5.41 -7.64
CA SER A 104 -8.38 -4.36 -7.34
C SER A 104 -7.65 -4.59 -6.01
N LEU A 105 -8.29 -5.21 -5.01
CA LEU A 105 -7.66 -5.57 -3.74
C LEU A 105 -6.62 -6.68 -3.92
N THR A 106 -6.95 -7.71 -4.70
CA THR A 106 -6.03 -8.79 -5.08
C THR A 106 -4.81 -8.23 -5.80
N VAL A 107 -5.02 -7.37 -6.81
CA VAL A 107 -3.93 -6.74 -7.56
C VAL A 107 -3.04 -5.92 -6.64
N ARG A 108 -3.62 -5.11 -5.74
CA ARG A 108 -2.87 -4.30 -4.79
C ARG A 108 -2.07 -5.17 -3.82
N LYS A 109 -2.66 -6.24 -3.29
CA LYS A 109 -1.98 -7.22 -2.43
C LYS A 109 -0.76 -7.83 -3.14
N ASN A 110 -0.94 -8.31 -4.37
CA ASN A 110 0.14 -8.92 -5.14
C ASN A 110 1.27 -7.93 -5.44
N ALA A 111 0.94 -6.68 -5.77
CA ALA A 111 1.92 -5.62 -5.99
C ALA A 111 2.74 -5.32 -4.73
N LEU A 112 2.09 -5.22 -3.57
CA LEU A 112 2.76 -5.01 -2.28
C LEU A 112 3.65 -6.20 -1.90
N THR A 113 3.16 -7.44 -2.06
CA THR A 113 3.97 -8.64 -1.83
C THR A 113 5.22 -8.66 -2.71
N LYS A 114 5.09 -8.29 -3.99
CA LYS A 114 6.23 -8.20 -4.91
C LYS A 114 7.20 -7.09 -4.51
N GLN A 115 6.70 -5.94 -4.08
CA GLN A 115 7.53 -4.85 -3.58
C GLN A 115 8.33 -5.27 -2.35
N VAL A 116 7.68 -5.95 -1.39
CA VAL A 116 8.35 -6.49 -0.21
C VAL A 116 9.44 -7.47 -0.62
N SER A 117 9.14 -8.43 -1.51
CA SER A 117 10.12 -9.40 -1.98
C SER A 117 11.33 -8.75 -2.68
N ASN A 118 11.10 -7.74 -3.53
CA ASN A 118 12.18 -7.01 -4.18
C ASN A 118 13.05 -6.25 -3.17
N LEU A 119 12.44 -5.62 -2.16
CA LEU A 119 13.14 -4.92 -1.11
C LEU A 119 13.98 -5.87 -0.26
N THR A 120 13.47 -7.08 0.05
CA THR A 120 14.24 -8.13 0.73
C THR A 120 15.50 -8.49 -0.05
N VAL A 121 15.38 -8.76 -1.36
CA VAL A 121 16.54 -9.06 -2.22
C VAL A 121 17.53 -7.89 -2.29
N GLU A 122 17.05 -6.65 -2.28
CA GLU A 122 17.93 -5.47 -2.26
C GLU A 122 18.67 -5.33 -0.93
N ILE A 123 18.01 -5.62 0.19
CA ILE A 123 18.61 -5.63 1.53
C ILE A 123 19.73 -6.68 1.57
N ASP A 124 19.46 -7.92 1.15
CA ASP A 124 20.43 -9.01 1.16
C ASP A 124 21.70 -8.63 0.37
N ARG A 125 21.54 -8.05 -0.82
CA ARG A 125 22.68 -7.58 -1.64
C ARG A 125 23.48 -6.45 -0.98
N LYS A 126 22.82 -5.56 -0.24
CA LYS A 126 23.50 -4.48 0.48
C LYS A 126 24.26 -5.03 1.69
N GLU A 127 23.71 -6.03 2.37
CA GLU A 127 24.38 -6.71 3.47
C GLU A 127 25.64 -7.46 2.99
N ASP A 128 25.57 -8.14 1.85
CA ASP A 128 26.72 -8.77 1.21
C ASP A 128 27.81 -7.73 0.85
N ALA A 129 27.40 -6.61 0.25
CA ALA A 129 28.32 -5.54 -0.13
C ALA A 129 28.99 -4.87 1.08
N LEU A 130 28.23 -4.62 2.15
CA LEU A 130 28.78 -4.09 3.41
C LEU A 130 29.81 -5.05 4.03
N SER A 131 29.52 -6.35 4.01
CA SER A 131 30.43 -7.38 4.53
C SER A 131 31.74 -7.42 3.74
N ALA A 132 31.67 -7.37 2.41
CA ALA A 132 32.86 -7.33 1.55
C ALA A 132 33.68 -6.04 1.74
N TYR A 133 33.00 -4.90 1.93
CA TYR A 133 33.63 -3.62 2.20
C TYR A 133 34.36 -3.62 3.54
N GLU A 134 33.74 -4.17 4.59
CA GLU A 134 34.36 -4.33 5.91
C GLU A 134 35.63 -5.21 5.83
N GLU A 135 35.56 -6.33 5.11
CA GLU A 135 36.71 -7.21 4.91
C GLU A 135 37.86 -6.52 4.16
N SER A 136 37.54 -5.71 3.14
CA SER A 136 38.53 -4.89 2.44
C SER A 136 39.20 -3.87 3.36
N LEU A 137 38.41 -3.19 4.20
CA LEU A 137 38.93 -2.26 5.20
C LEU A 137 39.86 -2.96 6.19
N LYS A 138 39.47 -4.12 6.72
CA LYS A 138 40.33 -4.92 7.62
C LYS A 138 41.67 -5.25 6.98
N ARG A 139 41.69 -5.67 5.71
CA ARG A 139 42.93 -5.94 4.96
C ARG A 139 43.78 -4.69 4.76
N GLN A 140 43.16 -3.56 4.44
CA GLN A 140 43.87 -2.28 4.31
C GLN A 140 44.51 -1.85 5.63
N TYR A 141 43.80 -1.95 6.75
CA TYR A 141 44.35 -1.66 8.08
C TYR A 141 45.52 -2.59 8.42
N ALA A 142 45.39 -3.90 8.20
CA ALA A 142 46.48 -4.84 8.44
C ALA A 142 47.72 -4.55 7.57
N ALA A 143 47.53 -4.13 6.32
CA ALA A 143 48.64 -3.73 5.44
C ALA A 143 49.32 -2.44 5.91
N LEU A 144 48.55 -1.45 6.36
CA LEU A 144 49.06 -0.21 6.95
C LEU A 144 49.87 -0.48 8.22
N ASP A 145 49.39 -1.37 9.09
CA ASP A 145 50.12 -1.80 10.30
C ASP A 145 51.44 -2.49 9.94
N GLY A 146 51.42 -3.37 8.95
CA GLY A 146 52.62 -4.03 8.44
C GLY A 146 53.64 -3.05 7.84
N LEU A 147 53.17 -2.02 7.13
CA LEU A 147 54.02 -0.97 6.59
C LEU A 147 54.62 -0.11 7.70
N LEU A 148 53.82 0.30 8.69
CA LEU A 148 54.28 1.07 9.84
C LEU A 148 55.34 0.31 10.64
N SER A 149 55.16 -0.99 10.84
CA SER A 149 56.13 -1.86 11.50
C SER A 149 57.48 -1.90 10.74
N ARG A 150 57.44 -2.06 9.42
CA ARG A 150 58.65 -2.00 8.56
C ARG A 150 59.34 -0.63 8.61
N LEU A 151 58.57 0.45 8.56
CA LEU A 151 59.08 1.83 8.65
C LEU A 151 59.77 2.10 9.98
N LYS A 152 59.19 1.64 11.09
CA LYS A 152 59.81 1.68 12.42
C LYS A 152 61.12 0.90 12.43
N GLY A 153 61.14 -0.32 11.88
CA GLY A 153 62.36 -1.13 11.76
C GLY A 153 63.47 -0.47 10.94
N GLN A 154 63.12 0.14 9.80
CA GLN A 154 64.08 0.92 9.00
C GLN A 154 64.64 2.12 9.77
N THR A 155 63.78 2.85 10.48
CA THR A 155 64.21 4.02 11.28
C THR A 155 65.22 3.59 12.35
N THR A 156 64.96 2.49 13.06
CA THR A 156 65.89 1.93 14.05
C THR A 156 67.22 1.48 13.43
N PHE A 157 67.18 0.85 12.25
CA PHE A 157 68.40 0.44 11.53
C PHE A 157 69.24 1.65 11.08
N LEU A 158 68.61 2.70 10.57
CA LEU A 158 69.32 3.93 10.19
C LEU A 158 69.94 4.63 11.40
N GLN A 159 69.23 4.67 12.53
CA GLN A 159 69.76 5.20 13.80
C GLN A 159 70.96 4.40 14.33
N SER A 160 70.93 3.07 14.22
CA SER A 160 72.05 2.22 14.65
C SER A 160 73.27 2.37 13.73
N GLN A 161 73.05 2.50 12.42
CA GLN A 161 74.12 2.74 11.44
C GLN A 161 74.80 4.10 11.66
N GLN A 162 74.03 5.16 11.96
CA GLN A 162 74.58 6.48 12.28
C GLN A 162 75.38 6.48 13.59
N SER A 163 74.96 5.68 14.57
CA SER A 163 75.69 5.52 15.83
C SER A 163 77.03 4.81 15.62
N GLN A 164 77.06 3.75 14.78
CA GLN A 164 78.29 3.03 14.44
C GLN A 164 79.28 3.84 13.58
N SER A 165 78.79 4.62 12.61
CA SER A 165 79.67 5.49 11.81
C SER A 165 80.30 6.62 12.64
N SER A 166 79.62 7.08 13.70
CA SER A 166 80.17 8.06 14.64
C SER A 166 81.27 7.50 15.56
N GLN A 167 81.32 6.18 15.79
CA GLN A 167 82.35 5.52 16.60
C GLN A 167 83.57 5.06 15.78
N GLY A 168 83.41 4.78 14.48
CA GLY A 168 84.52 4.42 13.58
C GLY A 168 85.34 5.61 13.05
N SER A 169 84.96 6.85 13.38
CA SER A 169 85.64 8.08 12.92
C SER A 169 86.48 8.77 14.00
N ARG A 170 86.96 8.00 15.00
CA ARG A 170 87.86 8.47 16.07
C ARG A 170 89.14 7.67 16.10
#